data_AF-A0A7K5WPW9-F1
#
_entry.id   AF-A0A7K5WPW9-F1
#
_cell.length_a   1.000
_cell.length_b   1.000
_cell.length_c   1.000
_cell.angle_alpha   90.00
_cell.angle_beta   90.00
_cell.angle_gamma   90.00
#
_symmetry.space_group_name_H-M   'P 1'
#
loop_
_entity.id
_entity.type
_entity.pdbx_description
1 polymer ?
#
loop_
_entity_poly.entity_id
_entity_poly.type
_entity_poly.pdbx_seq_one_letter_code
_entity_poly.pdbx_strand_id
1 'polypeptide(L)'
;GFLMQTSEMLQKICMRNLVRKYCRGLTAERKVQLQQKVVTSAVFSGKKEGYLESLSQPFLETRLKENDLNPKVLQLIRGENIKYVTPVIKYDRNGFKARERLLVLTQSSAYVVEMAKIKQKIEYSTLKGISTSNLSDGIVVIHVPEDNKQKGDVILQCEHVFEVVTKLCMLANKQSLVKVVKGSLRFRVGSGKEGTMVFTVGPEPQVFKDKTGQLTVV
;
A
#
# COMPACT_ATOMS: atom_id res chain seq x y z
N GLY A 1 -41.32 33.16 -10.74
CA GLY A 1 -42.52 32.64 -11.44
C GLY A 1 -42.65 31.15 -11.23
N PHE A 2 -43.87 30.60 -11.31
CA PHE A 2 -44.18 29.20 -11.05
C PHE A 2 -43.27 28.20 -11.79
N LEU A 3 -42.89 28.49 -13.03
CA LEU A 3 -41.99 27.65 -13.83
C LEU A 3 -40.59 27.46 -13.21
N MET A 4 -40.07 28.47 -12.53
CA MET A 4 -38.76 28.40 -11.86
C MET A 4 -38.82 27.43 -10.67
N GLN A 5 -39.88 27.52 -9.87
CA GLN A 5 -40.12 26.62 -8.74
C GLN A 5 -40.33 25.17 -9.22
N THR A 6 -41.10 24.97 -10.30
CA THR A 6 -41.29 23.64 -10.90
C THR A 6 -39.98 23.08 -11.45
N SER A 7 -39.16 23.90 -12.12
CA SER A 7 -37.85 23.49 -12.64
C SER A 7 -36.91 23.03 -11.51
N GLU A 8 -36.83 23.78 -10.41
CA GLU A 8 -36.03 23.40 -9.23
C GLU A 8 -36.51 22.08 -8.61
N MET A 9 -37.82 21.88 -8.50
CA MET A 9 -38.39 20.62 -7.98
C MET A 9 -38.05 19.43 -8.90
N LEU A 10 -38.22 19.59 -10.21
CA LEU A 10 -37.89 18.56 -11.19
C LEU A 10 -36.39 18.23 -11.20
N GLN A 11 -35.52 19.24 -11.08
CA GLN A 11 -34.08 19.04 -10.98
C GLN A 11 -33.72 18.20 -9.75
N LYS A 12 -34.31 18.48 -8.58
CA LYS A 12 -34.11 17.70 -7.34
C LYS A 12 -34.57 16.25 -7.51
N ILE A 13 -35.75 16.03 -8.12
CA ILE A 13 -36.29 14.68 -8.37
C ILE A 13 -35.39 13.92 -9.35
N CYS A 14 -34.99 14.56 -10.45
CA CYS A 14 -34.11 13.98 -11.47
C CYS A 14 -32.77 13.58 -10.85
N MET A 15 -32.12 14.47 -10.09
CA MET A 15 -30.86 14.18 -9.40
C MET A 15 -31.00 12.97 -8.46
N ARG A 16 -32.06 12.94 -7.63
CA ARG A 16 -32.31 11.80 -6.73
C ARG A 16 -32.50 10.49 -7.50
N ASN A 17 -33.21 10.53 -8.63
CA ASN A 17 -33.41 9.36 -9.47
C ASN A 17 -32.09 8.87 -10.10
N LEU A 18 -31.29 9.78 -10.66
CA LEU A 18 -29.98 9.47 -11.23
C LEU A 18 -29.03 8.86 -10.19
N VAL A 19 -28.92 9.46 -9.02
CA VAL A 19 -28.11 8.94 -7.90
C VAL A 19 -28.60 7.55 -7.50
N ARG A 20 -29.91 7.37 -7.32
CA ARG A 20 -30.49 6.07 -6.94
C ARG A 20 -30.22 5.00 -7.99
N LYS A 21 -30.39 5.33 -9.28
CA LYS A 21 -30.14 4.40 -10.39
C LYS A 21 -28.66 4.01 -10.44
N TYR A 22 -27.76 4.98 -10.29
CA TYR A 22 -26.32 4.72 -10.24
C TYR A 22 -25.94 3.84 -9.05
N CYS A 23 -26.30 4.23 -7.82
CA CYS A 23 -25.93 3.49 -6.62
C CYS A 23 -26.49 2.07 -6.57
N ARG A 24 -27.71 1.84 -7.09
CA ARG A 24 -28.32 0.51 -7.15
C ARG A 24 -27.82 -0.34 -8.31
N GLY A 25 -27.34 0.28 -9.38
CA GLY A 25 -26.78 -0.41 -10.54
C GLY A 25 -25.32 -0.87 -10.37
N LEU A 26 -24.63 -0.43 -9.31
CA LEU A 26 -23.25 -0.82 -9.04
C LEU A 26 -23.15 -2.25 -8.49
N THR A 27 -22.30 -3.07 -9.11
CA THR A 27 -21.89 -4.36 -8.54
C THR A 27 -21.04 -4.14 -7.28
N ALA A 28 -21.00 -5.15 -6.41
CA ALA A 28 -20.17 -5.11 -5.19
C ALA A 28 -18.68 -4.93 -5.53
N GLU A 29 -18.18 -5.65 -6.53
CA GLU A 29 -16.80 -5.55 -7.03
C GLU A 29 -16.49 -4.13 -7.53
N ARG A 30 -17.37 -3.54 -8.34
CA ARG A 30 -17.16 -2.19 -8.85
C ARG A 30 -17.18 -1.16 -7.73
N LYS A 31 -18.04 -1.35 -6.74
CA LYS A 31 -18.09 -0.49 -5.55
C LYS A 31 -16.77 -0.54 -4.76
N VAL A 32 -16.21 -1.74 -4.54
CA VAL A 32 -14.91 -1.91 -3.87
C VAL A 32 -13.80 -1.24 -4.67
N GLN A 33 -13.77 -1.44 -5.99
CA GLN A 33 -12.79 -0.81 -6.88
C GLN A 33 -12.83 0.72 -6.79
N LEU A 34 -14.04 1.30 -6.82
CA LEU A 34 -14.22 2.75 -6.69
C LEU A 34 -13.79 3.27 -5.32
N GLN A 35 -14.15 2.56 -4.24
CA GLN A 35 -13.73 2.92 -2.89
C GLN A 35 -12.21 2.93 -2.74
N GLN A 36 -11.53 1.92 -3.30
CA GLN A 36 -10.07 1.88 -3.33
C GLN A 36 -9.51 3.08 -4.10
N LYS A 37 -10.01 3.36 -5.31
CA LYS A 37 -9.52 4.49 -6.11
C LYS A 37 -9.75 5.86 -5.46
N VAL A 38 -10.84 6.04 -4.71
CA VAL A 38 -11.07 7.25 -3.90
C VAL A 38 -9.98 7.40 -2.84
N VAL A 39 -9.65 6.33 -2.11
CA VAL A 39 -8.58 6.36 -1.11
C VAL A 39 -7.22 6.61 -1.77
N THR A 40 -6.91 5.92 -2.88
CA THR A 40 -5.70 6.15 -3.65
C THR A 40 -5.58 7.62 -4.06
N SER A 41 -6.66 8.22 -4.56
CA SER A 41 -6.66 9.64 -4.94
C SER A 41 -6.37 10.57 -3.77
N ALA A 42 -7.01 10.36 -2.63
CA ALA A 42 -6.79 11.18 -1.44
C ALA A 42 -5.32 11.12 -0.95
N VAL A 43 -4.70 9.93 -1.05
CA VAL A 43 -3.32 9.70 -0.62
C VAL A 43 -2.32 10.26 -1.63
N PHE A 44 -2.52 10.05 -2.93
CA PHE A 44 -1.47 10.20 -3.95
C PHE A 44 -1.66 11.31 -4.98
N SER A 45 -2.88 11.81 -5.18
CA SER A 45 -3.17 12.82 -6.19
C SER A 45 -2.30 14.08 -5.99
N GLY A 46 -1.51 14.43 -7.01
CA GLY A 46 -0.56 15.54 -6.98
C GLY A 46 0.64 15.36 -6.03
N LYS A 47 0.83 14.18 -5.42
CA LYS A 47 1.86 13.94 -4.40
C LYS A 47 2.94 12.95 -4.82
N LYS A 48 2.61 11.97 -5.67
CA LYS A 48 3.53 10.93 -6.15
C LYS A 48 3.46 10.79 -7.67
N GLU A 49 4.62 10.73 -8.32
CA GLU A 49 4.77 10.41 -9.75
C GLU A 49 4.18 9.04 -10.09
N GLY A 50 3.68 8.87 -11.31
CA GLY A 50 3.02 7.62 -11.73
C GLY A 50 1.53 7.54 -11.33
N TYR A 51 1.00 8.48 -10.56
CA TYR A 51 -0.39 8.42 -10.09
C TYR A 51 -1.40 8.49 -11.24
N LEU A 52 -1.20 9.38 -12.22
CA LEU A 52 -2.14 9.55 -13.34
C LEU A 52 -2.20 8.29 -14.21
N GLU A 53 -1.05 7.68 -14.45
CA GLU A 53 -0.87 6.43 -15.18
C GLU A 53 -1.54 5.26 -14.44
N SER A 54 -1.54 5.28 -13.11
CA SER A 54 -2.20 4.27 -12.29
C SER A 54 -3.74 4.30 -12.36
N LEU A 55 -4.36 5.38 -12.88
CA LEU A 55 -5.81 5.54 -12.89
C LEU A 55 -6.51 4.53 -13.79
N SER A 56 -5.91 4.23 -14.95
CA SER A 56 -6.45 3.30 -15.94
C SER A 56 -6.28 1.82 -15.53
N GLN A 57 -5.37 1.54 -14.60
CA GLN A 57 -5.07 0.19 -14.16
C GLN A 57 -6.04 -0.27 -13.05
N PRO A 58 -6.84 -1.32 -13.25
CA PRO A 58 -7.71 -1.85 -12.20
C PRO A 58 -6.89 -2.47 -11.08
N PHE A 59 -7.45 -2.49 -9.87
CA PHE A 59 -6.83 -3.19 -8.76
C PHE A 59 -7.30 -4.64 -8.72
N LEU A 60 -6.36 -5.56 -8.51
CA LEU A 60 -6.67 -7.00 -8.51
C LEU A 60 -6.87 -7.53 -7.10
N GLU A 61 -7.64 -8.61 -6.96
CA GLU A 61 -7.82 -9.32 -5.68
C GLU A 61 -6.51 -9.93 -5.18
N THR A 62 -5.66 -10.38 -6.10
CA THR A 62 -4.31 -10.89 -5.83
C THR A 62 -3.39 -10.64 -7.02
N ARG A 63 -2.10 -10.41 -6.78
CA ARG A 63 -1.03 -10.36 -7.79
C ARG A 63 -0.24 -11.67 -7.86
N LEU A 64 -0.62 -12.65 -7.06
CA LEU A 64 -0.04 -13.98 -7.06
C LEU A 64 -0.78 -14.89 -8.06
N LYS A 65 -0.05 -15.75 -8.80
CA LYS A 65 -0.69 -16.74 -9.67
C LYS A 65 -1.29 -17.87 -8.82
N GLU A 66 -2.21 -18.62 -9.41
CA GLU A 66 -2.86 -19.75 -8.73
C GLU A 66 -1.80 -20.76 -8.23
N ASN A 67 -1.96 -21.24 -6.99
CA ASN A 67 -1.09 -22.22 -6.31
C ASN A 67 0.33 -21.78 -5.90
N ASP A 68 0.74 -20.53 -6.13
CA ASP A 68 2.08 -20.08 -5.71
C ASP A 68 2.20 -19.86 -4.19
N LEU A 69 1.07 -19.72 -3.48
CA LEU A 69 1.10 -19.56 -2.02
C LEU A 69 1.23 -20.93 -1.36
N ASN A 70 2.34 -21.12 -0.65
CA ASN A 70 2.62 -22.40 -0.01
C ASN A 70 1.51 -22.81 0.98
N PRO A 71 0.96 -24.04 0.91
CA PRO A 71 -0.10 -24.51 1.81
C PRO A 71 0.26 -24.44 3.30
N LYS A 72 1.55 -24.53 3.67
CA LYS A 72 1.99 -24.34 5.06
C LYS A 72 1.76 -22.91 5.54
N VAL A 73 1.89 -21.92 4.65
CA VAL A 73 1.59 -20.51 4.98
C VAL A 73 0.10 -20.33 5.20
N LEU A 74 -0.73 -20.93 4.33
CA LEU A 74 -2.18 -20.98 4.54
C LEU A 74 -2.50 -21.59 5.90
N GLN A 75 -1.83 -22.69 6.28
CA GLN A 75 -2.00 -23.32 7.59
C GLN A 75 -1.64 -22.40 8.77
N LEU A 76 -0.52 -21.69 8.67
CA LEU A 76 -0.06 -20.77 9.70
C LEU A 76 -0.98 -19.55 9.87
N ILE A 77 -1.69 -19.16 8.80
CA ILE A 77 -2.57 -17.97 8.77
C ILE A 77 -4.05 -18.37 8.81
N ARG A 78 -4.42 -19.65 9.04
CA ARG A 78 -5.82 -20.15 8.99
C ARG A 78 -6.85 -19.34 9.79
N GLY A 79 -6.43 -18.70 10.88
CA GLY A 79 -7.31 -17.83 11.69
C GLY A 79 -7.63 -16.48 11.04
N GLU A 80 -6.99 -16.15 9.93
CA GLU A 80 -7.13 -14.89 9.21
C GLU A 80 -7.52 -15.13 7.74
N ASN A 81 -8.47 -14.34 7.26
CA ASN A 81 -8.89 -14.31 5.86
C ASN A 81 -7.92 -13.46 5.04
N ILE A 82 -7.22 -14.10 4.11
CA ILE A 82 -6.36 -13.42 3.15
C ILE A 82 -7.20 -12.50 2.27
N LYS A 83 -6.75 -11.26 2.10
CA LYS A 83 -7.41 -10.22 1.31
C LYS A 83 -6.62 -9.80 0.09
N TYR A 84 -5.31 -9.98 0.11
CA TYR A 84 -4.44 -9.63 -1.01
C TYR A 84 -3.06 -10.27 -0.83
N VAL A 85 -2.45 -10.71 -1.93
CA VAL A 85 -1.07 -11.21 -1.94
C VAL A 85 -0.33 -10.62 -3.13
N THR A 86 0.93 -10.22 -2.92
CA THR A 86 1.79 -9.73 -4.00
C THR A 86 3.25 -10.15 -3.77
N PRO A 87 4.01 -10.46 -4.83
CA PRO A 87 5.46 -10.50 -4.75
C PRO A 87 6.02 -9.11 -4.43
N VAL A 88 7.09 -9.09 -3.63
CA VAL A 88 7.82 -7.89 -3.24
C VAL A 88 9.31 -8.20 -3.10
N ILE A 89 10.15 -7.19 -3.24
CA ILE A 89 11.56 -7.27 -2.84
C ILE A 89 11.69 -6.64 -1.46
N LYS A 90 12.13 -7.41 -0.46
CA LYS A 90 12.48 -6.90 0.86
C LYS A 90 13.94 -6.48 0.90
N TYR A 91 14.22 -5.32 1.46
CA TYR A 91 15.58 -4.87 1.76
C TYR A 91 15.90 -5.08 3.24
N ASP A 92 17.03 -5.73 3.52
CA ASP A 92 17.54 -5.86 4.89
C ASP A 92 18.00 -4.49 5.44
N ARG A 93 17.74 -4.18 6.70
CA ARG A 93 17.98 -2.82 7.23
C ARG A 93 19.45 -2.46 7.45
N ASN A 94 20.32 -3.45 7.63
CA ASN A 94 21.75 -3.23 7.92
C ASN A 94 22.61 -3.14 6.66
N GLY A 95 22.25 -3.92 5.63
CA GLY A 95 23.04 -4.08 4.42
C GLY A 95 22.26 -3.89 3.12
N PHE A 96 20.96 -3.58 3.20
CA PHE A 96 20.06 -3.38 2.06
C PHE A 96 20.17 -4.46 1.01
N LYS A 97 20.36 -5.71 1.45
CA LYS A 97 20.35 -6.86 0.56
C LYS A 97 18.92 -7.10 0.11
N ALA A 98 18.71 -7.09 -1.20
CA ALA A 98 17.45 -7.45 -1.83
C ALA A 98 17.14 -8.92 -1.60
N ARG A 99 15.90 -9.22 -1.22
CA ARG A 99 15.39 -10.58 -1.04
C ARG A 99 13.95 -10.68 -1.53
N GLU A 100 13.69 -11.60 -2.44
CA GLU A 100 12.33 -11.87 -2.91
C GLU A 100 11.47 -12.43 -1.78
N ARG A 101 10.29 -11.86 -1.60
CA ARG A 101 9.31 -12.22 -0.57
C ARG A 101 7.90 -12.13 -1.14
N LEU A 102 6.95 -12.70 -0.43
CA LEU A 102 5.54 -12.38 -0.60
C LEU A 102 5.10 -11.44 0.53
N LEU A 103 4.32 -10.43 0.17
CA LEU A 103 3.52 -9.65 1.10
C LEU A 103 2.09 -10.20 1.07
N VAL A 104 1.63 -10.74 2.20
CA VAL A 104 0.28 -11.26 2.38
C VAL A 104 -0.47 -10.30 3.31
N LEU A 105 -1.54 -9.70 2.81
CA LEU A 105 -2.44 -8.85 3.60
C LEU A 105 -3.68 -9.65 3.99
N THR A 106 -4.00 -9.66 5.27
CA THR A 106 -5.24 -10.24 5.81
C THR A 106 -6.15 -9.14 6.35
N GLN A 107 -7.26 -9.50 6.98
CA GLN A 107 -8.15 -8.56 7.65
C GLN A 107 -7.55 -7.90 8.90
N SER A 108 -6.49 -8.45 9.50
CA SER A 108 -5.94 -7.96 10.79
C SER A 108 -4.42 -7.73 10.79
N SER A 109 -3.69 -8.34 9.85
CA SER A 109 -2.23 -8.30 9.83
C SER A 109 -1.68 -8.32 8.40
N ALA A 110 -0.45 -7.81 8.25
CA ALA A 110 0.37 -8.05 7.07
C ALA A 110 1.49 -9.05 7.40
N TYR A 111 1.82 -9.94 6.47
CA TYR A 111 2.88 -10.93 6.64
C TYR A 111 3.90 -10.81 5.53
N VAL A 112 5.17 -10.83 5.91
CA VAL A 112 6.28 -11.01 4.98
C VAL A 112 6.71 -12.47 5.01
N VAL A 113 6.60 -13.14 3.87
CA VAL A 113 6.75 -14.59 3.74
C VAL A 113 7.93 -14.93 2.84
N GLU A 114 8.70 -15.93 3.23
CA GLU A 114 9.72 -16.59 2.40
C GLU A 114 9.34 -18.07 2.28
N MET A 115 8.98 -18.51 1.07
CA MET A 115 8.56 -19.89 0.80
C MET A 115 7.45 -20.35 1.77
N ALA A 116 7.76 -21.28 2.67
CA ALA A 116 6.83 -21.82 3.67
C ALA A 116 6.92 -21.13 5.05
N LYS A 117 7.72 -20.07 5.19
CA LYS A 117 8.05 -19.46 6.49
C LYS A 117 7.56 -18.01 6.57
N ILE A 118 6.84 -17.70 7.64
CA ILE A 118 6.55 -16.32 8.02
C ILE A 118 7.82 -15.71 8.60
N LYS A 119 8.35 -14.67 7.96
CA LYS A 119 9.54 -13.94 8.44
C LYS A 119 9.19 -12.79 9.36
N GLN A 120 8.02 -12.20 9.16
CA GLN A 120 7.54 -11.08 9.95
C GLN A 120 6.03 -11.01 9.83
N LYS A 121 5.33 -10.90 10.96
CA LYS A 121 3.91 -10.56 11.04
C LYS A 121 3.83 -9.11 11.51
N ILE A 122 2.95 -8.29 10.96
CA ILE A 122 2.75 -6.89 11.34
C ILE A 122 1.27 -6.72 11.64
N GLU A 123 0.93 -6.53 12.91
CA GLU A 123 -0.46 -6.34 13.32
C GLU A 123 -0.88 -4.90 13.08
N TYR A 124 -2.03 -4.69 12.43
CA TYR A 124 -2.50 -3.36 12.06
C TYR A 124 -2.78 -2.46 13.26
N SER A 125 -3.14 -3.04 14.40
CA SER A 125 -3.34 -2.33 15.67
C SER A 125 -2.08 -1.59 16.12
N THR A 126 -0.90 -2.17 15.84
CA THR A 126 0.40 -1.62 16.24
C THR A 126 1.09 -0.81 15.15
N LEU A 127 0.59 -0.86 13.91
CA LEU A 127 1.14 -0.13 12.77
C LEU A 127 1.22 1.38 13.06
N LYS A 128 2.43 1.93 13.01
CA LYS A 128 2.71 3.35 13.29
C LYS A 128 2.51 4.26 12.09
N GLY A 129 2.63 3.71 10.88
CA GLY A 129 2.43 4.46 9.64
C GLY A 129 3.00 3.74 8.44
N ILE A 130 2.78 4.32 7.27
CA ILE A 130 3.28 3.82 5.99
C ILE A 130 3.90 5.02 5.27
N SER A 131 5.08 4.86 4.71
CA SER A 131 5.74 5.92 3.95
C SER A 131 6.21 5.43 2.59
N THR A 132 6.19 6.32 1.61
CA THR A 132 6.76 6.12 0.28
C THR A 132 7.35 7.44 -0.20
N SER A 133 8.21 7.41 -1.20
CA SER A 133 8.72 8.61 -1.86
C SER A 133 7.64 9.28 -2.73
N ASN A 134 7.96 10.46 -3.26
CA ASN A 134 7.21 11.11 -4.33
C ASN A 134 7.59 10.67 -5.76
N LEU A 135 8.57 9.77 -5.92
CA LEU A 135 9.10 9.33 -7.23
C LEU A 135 8.50 7.97 -7.64
N SER A 136 8.90 7.46 -8.80
CA SER A 136 8.42 6.18 -9.36
C SER A 136 9.26 4.94 -8.96
N ASP A 137 9.92 4.94 -7.79
CA ASP A 137 10.83 3.87 -7.34
C ASP A 137 10.16 2.58 -6.80
N GLY A 138 8.86 2.63 -6.50
CA GLY A 138 8.11 1.49 -5.96
C GLY A 138 8.41 1.15 -4.49
N ILE A 139 9.16 1.97 -3.75
CA ILE A 139 9.51 1.74 -2.34
C ILE A 139 8.34 2.06 -1.41
N VAL A 140 8.12 1.16 -0.46
CA VAL A 140 7.19 1.29 0.66
C VAL A 140 7.92 0.94 1.96
N VAL A 141 7.81 1.82 2.95
CA VAL A 141 8.27 1.57 4.31
C VAL A 141 7.08 1.44 5.25
N ILE A 142 6.98 0.30 5.91
CA ILE A 142 5.95 0.00 6.91
C ILE A 142 6.56 0.26 8.28
N HIS A 143 6.07 1.30 8.98
CA HIS A 143 6.59 1.69 10.28
C HIS A 143 5.92 0.91 11.40
N VAL A 144 6.72 0.25 12.23
CA VAL A 144 6.24 -0.63 13.31
C VAL A 144 6.85 -0.21 14.65
N PRO A 145 6.24 -0.57 15.80
CA PRO A 145 6.91 -0.45 17.08
C PRO A 145 8.16 -1.32 17.11
N GLU A 146 9.08 -0.93 17.97
CA GLU A 146 10.18 -1.80 18.34
C GLU A 146 9.72 -2.60 19.55
N ASP A 147 9.66 -3.93 19.40
CA ASP A 147 9.35 -4.86 20.48
C ASP A 147 10.09 -6.19 20.23
N ASN A 148 9.94 -7.15 21.14
CA ASN A 148 10.63 -8.44 21.04
C ASN A 148 10.27 -9.24 19.76
N LYS A 149 9.15 -8.92 19.10
CA LYS A 149 8.69 -9.57 17.86
C LYS A 149 9.08 -8.79 16.61
N GLN A 150 9.13 -7.45 16.71
CA GLN A 150 9.46 -6.54 15.63
C GLN A 150 10.87 -5.99 15.76
N LYS A 151 11.73 -6.43 14.85
CA LYS A 151 13.12 -5.97 14.82
C LYS A 151 13.29 -4.54 14.25
N GLY A 152 12.21 -3.78 14.01
CA GLY A 152 12.21 -2.47 13.32
C GLY A 152 11.32 -2.43 12.07
N ASP A 153 11.37 -1.31 11.34
CA ASP A 153 10.53 -1.04 10.17
C ASP A 153 10.73 -2.06 9.04
N VAL A 154 9.81 -2.12 8.09
CA VAL A 154 9.92 -3.04 6.93
C VAL A 154 10.05 -2.23 5.66
N ILE A 155 11.13 -2.44 4.92
CA ILE A 155 11.40 -1.79 3.64
C ILE A 155 11.12 -2.80 2.53
N LEU A 156 10.17 -2.45 1.66
CA LEU A 156 9.73 -3.24 0.53
C LEU A 156 9.82 -2.41 -0.75
N GLN A 157 10.10 -3.08 -1.86
CA GLN A 157 9.82 -2.56 -3.20
C GLN A 157 8.74 -3.42 -3.83
N CYS A 158 7.76 -2.77 -4.45
CA CYS A 158 6.65 -3.42 -5.12
C CYS A 158 6.30 -2.69 -6.41
N GLU A 159 6.01 -3.47 -7.45
CA GLU A 159 5.60 -2.96 -8.78
C GLU A 159 4.30 -2.15 -8.70
N HIS A 160 3.34 -2.61 -7.90
CA HIS A 160 1.99 -2.04 -7.80
C HIS A 160 1.83 -1.14 -6.56
N VAL A 161 2.74 -0.18 -6.35
CA VAL A 161 2.82 0.62 -5.11
C VAL A 161 1.50 1.28 -4.70
N PHE A 162 0.76 1.86 -5.65
CA PHE A 162 -0.52 2.50 -5.39
C PHE A 162 -1.57 1.50 -4.86
N GLU A 163 -1.61 0.31 -5.45
CA GLU A 163 -2.51 -0.78 -5.05
C GLU A 163 -2.14 -1.30 -3.65
N VAL A 164 -0.85 -1.61 -3.44
CA VAL A 164 -0.33 -2.15 -2.19
C VAL A 164 -0.59 -1.20 -1.03
N VAL A 165 -0.20 0.07 -1.16
CA VAL A 165 -0.35 1.05 -0.09
C VAL A 165 -1.82 1.35 0.19
N THR A 166 -2.65 1.46 -0.86
CA THR A 166 -4.10 1.67 -0.69
C THR A 166 -4.75 0.51 0.05
N LYS A 167 -4.51 -0.74 -0.38
CA LYS A 167 -5.10 -1.92 0.27
C LYS A 167 -4.62 -2.06 1.71
N LEU A 168 -3.32 -1.88 1.95
CA LEU A 168 -2.75 -1.94 3.30
C LEU A 168 -3.35 -0.87 4.22
N CYS A 169 -3.39 0.39 3.80
CA CYS A 169 -3.87 1.47 4.65
C CYS A 169 -5.38 1.40 4.90
N MET A 170 -6.16 0.88 3.95
CA MET A 170 -7.58 0.59 4.13
C MET A 170 -7.82 -0.54 5.14
N LEU A 171 -7.13 -1.67 4.98
CA LEU A 171 -7.25 -2.81 5.90
C LEU A 171 -6.80 -2.46 7.32
N ALA A 172 -5.75 -1.64 7.44
CA ALA A 172 -5.25 -1.19 8.73
C ALA A 172 -6.07 -0.03 9.34
N ASN A 173 -6.99 0.57 8.57
CA ASN A 173 -7.67 1.83 8.91
C ASN A 173 -6.68 2.95 9.31
N LYS A 174 -5.59 3.08 8.55
CA LYS A 174 -4.47 4.03 8.78
C LYS A 174 -4.21 4.95 7.57
N GLN A 175 -5.24 5.30 6.80
CA GLN A 175 -5.11 6.16 5.62
C GLN A 175 -4.47 7.51 5.96
N SER A 176 -4.79 8.08 7.13
CA SER A 176 -4.22 9.33 7.63
C SER A 176 -2.75 9.23 8.06
N LEU A 177 -2.21 8.01 8.20
CA LEU A 177 -0.81 7.77 8.57
C LEU A 177 0.06 7.39 7.35
N VAL A 178 -0.47 7.53 6.14
CA VAL A 178 0.33 7.38 4.92
C VAL A 178 1.05 8.69 4.61
N LYS A 179 2.37 8.63 4.45
CA LYS A 179 3.22 9.78 4.11
C LYS A 179 3.89 9.58 2.76
N VAL A 180 3.75 10.57 1.88
CA VAL A 180 4.50 10.68 0.63
C VAL A 180 5.59 11.72 0.88
N VAL A 181 6.85 11.28 0.94
CA VAL A 181 7.99 12.12 1.32
C VAL A 181 8.83 12.52 0.12
N LYS A 182 9.52 13.66 0.22
CA LYS A 182 10.42 14.18 -0.81
C LYS A 182 11.86 14.14 -0.32
N GLY A 183 12.78 13.69 -1.17
CA GLY A 183 14.23 13.71 -0.92
C GLY A 183 14.73 12.62 0.04
N SER A 184 14.18 12.48 1.25
CA SER A 184 14.62 11.45 2.18
C SER A 184 13.54 10.89 3.11
N LEU A 185 13.80 9.71 3.66
CA LEU A 185 12.95 8.99 4.59
C LEU A 185 13.78 8.36 5.70
N ARG A 186 13.36 8.58 6.95
CA ARG A 186 13.94 7.87 8.11
C ARG A 186 13.14 6.62 8.44
N PHE A 187 13.85 5.56 8.79
CA PHE A 187 13.25 4.28 9.19
C PHE A 187 14.03 3.68 10.36
N ARG A 188 13.38 2.84 11.16
CA ARG A 188 14.03 2.14 12.27
C ARG A 188 14.68 0.84 11.82
N VAL A 189 15.96 0.68 12.16
CA VAL A 189 16.78 -0.51 11.89
C VAL A 189 16.56 -1.60 12.95
N GLY A 190 16.24 -1.19 14.18
CA GLY A 190 16.15 -2.02 15.39
C GLY A 190 17.20 -1.64 16.44
N SER A 191 16.97 -2.03 17.69
CA SER A 191 17.79 -1.68 18.86
C SER A 191 17.98 -0.17 19.03
N GLY A 192 16.91 0.61 18.81
CA GLY A 192 16.92 2.07 18.87
C GLY A 192 17.66 2.79 17.74
N LYS A 193 18.24 2.07 16.76
CA LYS A 193 18.97 2.67 15.64
C LYS A 193 18.02 3.12 14.53
N GLU A 194 18.29 4.28 13.96
CA GLU A 194 17.63 4.80 12.77
C GLU A 194 18.57 4.75 11.56
N GLY A 195 18.00 4.57 10.38
CA GLY A 195 18.66 4.71 9.09
C GLY A 195 17.95 5.76 8.24
N THR A 196 18.68 6.30 7.28
CA THR A 196 18.16 7.26 6.30
C THR A 196 18.22 6.65 4.91
N MET A 197 17.12 6.80 4.18
CA MET A 197 17.00 6.51 2.77
C MET A 197 16.91 7.83 2.00
N VAL A 198 17.68 7.98 0.93
CA VAL A 198 17.70 9.16 0.07
C VAL A 198 17.19 8.78 -1.31
N PHE A 199 16.28 9.57 -1.84
CA PHE A 199 15.67 9.39 -3.15
C PHE A 199 16.20 10.44 -4.11
N THR A 200 16.66 9.99 -5.27
CA THR A 200 17.20 10.83 -6.33
C THR A 200 16.64 10.37 -7.67
N VAL A 201 16.68 11.22 -8.69
CA VAL A 201 16.31 10.85 -10.05
C VAL A 201 17.58 10.51 -10.82
N GLY A 202 17.57 9.39 -11.54
CA GLY A 202 18.66 9.01 -12.43
C GLY A 202 18.19 8.19 -13.62
N PRO A 203 19.12 7.81 -14.52
CA PRO A 203 18.79 7.15 -15.77
C PRO A 203 18.36 5.69 -15.60
N GLU A 204 18.87 5.01 -14.57
CA GLU A 204 18.58 3.60 -14.29
C GLU A 204 18.10 3.43 -12.84
N PRO A 205 17.04 2.62 -12.62
CA PRO A 205 16.53 2.37 -11.29
C PRO A 205 17.50 1.48 -10.51
N GLN A 206 17.96 1.94 -9.35
CA GLN A 206 18.90 1.18 -8.52
C GLN A 206 18.75 1.49 -7.03
N VAL A 207 19.00 0.47 -6.21
CA VAL A 207 18.97 0.57 -4.75
C VAL A 207 20.30 0.06 -4.20
N PHE A 208 21.08 0.94 -3.57
CA PHE A 208 22.40 0.60 -3.07
C PHE A 208 22.77 1.38 -1.81
N LYS A 209 23.77 0.90 -1.09
CA LYS A 209 24.33 1.59 0.07
C LYS A 209 25.45 2.52 -0.39
N ASP A 210 25.35 3.80 -0.07
CA ASP A 210 26.39 4.78 -0.43
C ASP A 210 27.61 4.71 0.51
N LYS A 211 28.62 5.53 0.22
CA LYS A 211 29.84 5.64 1.03
C LYS A 211 29.59 6.20 2.44
N THR A 212 28.48 6.91 2.65
CA THR A 212 28.08 7.44 3.97
C THR A 212 27.30 6.42 4.80
N GLY A 213 26.97 5.27 4.20
CA GLY A 213 26.21 4.19 4.81
C GLY A 213 24.69 4.36 4.72
N GLN A 214 24.22 5.37 3.99
CA GLN A 214 22.81 5.60 3.70
C GLN A 214 22.32 4.71 2.56
N LEU A 215 21.01 4.43 2.55
CA LEU A 215 20.39 3.75 1.42
C LEU A 215 20.03 4.78 0.35
N THR A 216 20.60 4.66 -0.83
CA THR A 216 20.25 5.50 -1.97
C THR A 216 19.34 4.73 -2.91
N VAL A 217 18.26 5.38 -3.31
CA VAL A 217 17.29 4.91 -4.29
C VAL A 217 17.30 5.91 -5.44
N VAL A 218 17.63 5.40 -6.63
CA VAL A 218 17.67 6.14 -7.90
C VAL A 218 16.51 5.68 -8.76
#